data_AF-E3CA53-F1
#
_entry.id   AF-E3CA53-F1
#
_cell.length_a   1.000
_cell.length_b   1.000
_cell.length_c   1.000
_cell.angle_alpha   90.00
_cell.angle_beta   90.00
_cell.angle_gamma   90.00
#
_symmetry.space_group_name_H-M   'P 1'
#
loop_
_entity.id
_entity.type
_entity.pdbx_description
1 polymer ?
#
loop_
_entity_poly.entity_id
_entity_poly.type
_entity_poly.pdbx_seq_one_letter_code
_entity_poly.pdbx_strand_id
1 'polypeptide(L)' 'MGSDYQRYLARAATVADCQRIYEQELDRQGQEYRQRDPQNYRPLLAAHEVDYWILAENRAQQLAGQRHSYGSLISRRSY' A
#
# COMPACT_ATOMS: atom_id res chain seq x y z
N MET A 1 6.11 -2.57 -16.83
CA MET A 1 6.54 -3.46 -15.72
C MET A 1 5.52 -3.32 -14.60
N GLY A 2 4.67 -4.31 -14.37
CA GLY A 2 3.83 -4.30 -13.17
C GLY A 2 4.74 -4.52 -11.96
N SER A 3 4.78 -3.56 -11.03
CA SER A 3 5.60 -3.69 -9.82
C SER A 3 5.18 -4.95 -9.06
N ASP A 4 6.12 -5.63 -8.41
CA ASP A 4 5.81 -6.87 -7.67
C ASP A 4 4.69 -6.66 -6.64
N TYR A 5 4.56 -5.44 -6.12
CA TYR A 5 3.42 -4.97 -5.34
C TYR A 5 2.05 -5.22 -6.00
N GLN A 6 1.87 -4.83 -7.26
CA GLN A 6 0.62 -5.07 -7.98
C GLN A 6 0.35 -6.56 -8.18
N ARG A 7 1.40 -7.38 -8.37
CA ARG A 7 1.26 -8.84 -8.46
C ARG A 7 0.83 -9.45 -7.14
N TYR A 8 1.38 -8.98 -6.01
CA TYR A 8 0.96 -9.42 -4.69
C TYR A 8 -0.50 -9.03 -4.43
N LEU A 9 -0.88 -7.78 -4.71
CA LEU A 9 -2.28 -7.33 -4.59
C LEU A 9 -3.23 -8.14 -5.48
N ALA A 10 -2.84 -8.48 -6.70
CA ALA A 10 -3.67 -9.30 -7.59
C ALA A 10 -3.93 -10.70 -6.99
N ARG A 11 -3.01 -11.24 -6.18
CA ARG A 11 -3.16 -12.51 -5.46
C ARG A 11 -3.91 -12.38 -4.14
N ALA A 12 -4.14 -11.17 -3.64
CA ALA A 12 -4.91 -10.95 -2.42
C ALA A 12 -6.34 -11.47 -2.60
N ALA A 13 -6.79 -12.27 -1.64
CA ALA A 13 -8.13 -12.85 -1.61
C ALA A 13 -9.06 -12.13 -0.63
N THR A 14 -8.49 -11.39 0.33
CA THR A 14 -9.24 -10.65 1.35
C THR A 14 -8.78 -9.19 1.46
N VAL A 15 -9.62 -8.34 2.06
CA VAL A 15 -9.23 -6.96 2.41
C VAL A 15 -8.03 -6.95 3.37
N ALA A 16 -7.99 -7.89 4.32
CA ALA A 16 -6.87 -8.03 5.25
C ALA A 16 -5.55 -8.38 4.54
N ASP A 17 -5.59 -9.20 3.48
CA ASP A 17 -4.41 -9.46 2.67
C ASP A 17 -3.92 -8.19 1.97
N CYS A 18 -4.84 -7.37 1.44
CA CYS A 18 -4.49 -6.09 0.82
C CYS A 18 -3.81 -5.16 1.83
N GLN A 19 -4.32 -5.05 3.06
CA GLN A 19 -3.70 -4.28 4.14
C GLN A 19 -2.29 -4.78 4.44
N ARG A 20 -2.13 -6.09 4.62
CA ARG A 20 -0.83 -6.70 4.94
C ARG A 20 0.20 -6.47 3.83
N ILE A 21 -0.21 -6.62 2.57
CA ILE A 21 0.67 -6.39 1.41
C ILE A 21 1.08 -4.92 1.33
N TYR A 22 0.14 -3.99 1.56
CA TYR A 22 0.41 -2.55 1.64
C TYR A 22 1.46 -2.22 2.72
N GLU A 23 1.27 -2.72 3.95
CA GLU A 23 2.20 -2.48 5.07
C GLU A 23 3.59 -3.05 4.79
N GLN A 24 3.67 -4.27 4.26
CA GLN A 24 4.94 -4.92 3.92
C GLN A 24 5.71 -4.15 2.84
N GLU A 25 5.02 -3.66 1.82
CA GLU A 25 5.66 -2.90 0.75
C GLU A 25 6.17 -1.54 1.25
N LEU A 26 5.38 -0.87 2.10
CA LEU A 26 5.78 0.36 2.77
C LEU A 26 7.01 0.17 3.67
N ASP A 27 7.04 -0.90 4.46
CA ASP A 27 8.20 -1.20 5.31
C ASP A 27 9.44 -1.50 4.47
N ARG A 28 9.28 -2.27 3.37
CA ARG A 28 10.36 -2.58 2.44
C ARG A 28 10.93 -1.30 1.80
N GLN A 29 10.07 -0.45 1.24
CA GLN A 29 10.48 0.84 0.64
C GLN A 29 11.06 1.78 1.70
N GLY A 30 10.47 1.82 2.90
CA GLY A 30 10.99 2.62 4.00
C GLY A 30 12.40 2.22 4.41
N GLN A 31 12.71 0.92 4.42
CA GLN A 31 14.07 0.42 4.67
C GLN A 31 15.01 0.75 3.51
N GLU A 32 14.59 0.58 2.26
CA GLU A 32 15.38 0.93 1.08
C GLU A 32 15.73 2.43 1.04
N TYR A 33 14.74 3.30 1.25
CA TYR A 33 14.97 4.75 1.32
C TYR A 33 15.83 5.14 2.50
N ARG A 34 15.64 4.51 3.68
CA ARG A 34 16.50 4.79 4.84
C ARG A 34 17.96 4.44 4.56
N GLN A 35 18.23 3.36 3.83
CA GLN A 35 19.60 2.98 3.47
C GLN A 35 20.19 3.92 2.41
N ARG A 36 19.36 4.34 1.44
CA ARG A 36 19.82 5.15 0.30
C ARG A 36 19.92 6.65 0.61
N ASP A 37 18.96 7.19 1.35
CA ASP A 37 18.89 8.60 1.77
C ASP A 37 18.29 8.70 3.19
N PRO A 38 19.08 8.44 4.24
CA PRO A 38 18.61 8.46 5.62
C PRO A 38 18.11 9.84 6.09
N GLN A 39 18.44 10.93 5.38
CA GLN A 39 18.03 12.28 5.76
C GLN A 39 16.66 12.64 5.17
N ASN A 40 16.36 12.20 3.93
CA ASN A 40 15.12 12.54 3.24
C ASN A 40 14.16 11.34 3.04
N TYR A 41 14.45 10.18 3.63
CA TYR A 41 13.61 8.99 3.42
C TYR A 41 12.14 9.16 3.82
N ARG A 42 11.84 9.96 4.85
CA ARG A 42 10.46 10.16 5.35
C ARG A 42 9.57 10.87 4.33
N PRO A 43 9.92 12.06 3.81
CA PRO A 43 9.10 12.72 2.79
C PRO A 43 9.03 11.91 1.48
N LEU A 44 10.09 11.21 1.09
CA LEU A 44 10.07 10.31 -0.08
C LEU A 44 9.09 9.15 0.12
N LEU A 45 9.09 8.53 1.31
CA LEU A 45 8.17 7.45 1.65
C LEU A 45 6.72 7.93 1.68
N ALA A 46 6.46 9.11 2.25
CA ALA A 46 5.11 9.69 2.31
C ALA A 46 4.54 10.00 0.92
N ALA A 47 5.39 10.42 -0.04
CA ALA A 47 4.96 10.63 -1.42
C ALA A 47 4.51 9.33 -2.09
N HIS A 48 5.28 8.25 -1.91
CA HIS A 48 4.95 6.93 -2.49
C HIS A 48 3.87 6.15 -1.74
N GLU A 49 3.67 6.44 -0.45
CA GLU A 49 2.62 5.82 0.36
C GLU A 49 1.23 6.00 -0.27
N VAL A 50 0.93 7.19 -0.77
CA VAL A 50 -0.39 7.51 -1.32
C VAL A 50 -0.70 6.63 -2.53
N ASP A 51 0.28 6.44 -3.42
CA ASP A 51 0.14 5.57 -4.59
C ASP A 51 -0.10 4.11 -4.18
N TYR A 52 0.68 3.61 -3.22
CA TYR A 52 0.51 2.24 -2.72
C TYR A 52 -0.84 2.05 -2.04
N TRP A 53 -1.28 3.03 -1.26
CA TRP A 53 -2.57 3.00 -0.61
C TRP A 53 -3.72 2.95 -1.62
N ILE A 54 -3.70 3.81 -2.65
CA ILE A 54 -4.74 3.82 -3.70
C ILE A 54 -4.85 2.46 -4.38
N LEU A 55 -3.71 1.83 -4.70
CA LEU A 55 -3.70 0.51 -5.34
C LEU A 55 -4.28 -0.59 -4.43
N ALA A 56 -3.94 -0.59 -3.14
CA ALA A 56 -4.48 -1.54 -2.18
C ALA A 56 -5.97 -1.32 -1.93
N GLU A 57 -6.39 -0.06 -1.82
CA GLU A 57 -7.79 0.34 -1.64
C GLU A 57 -8.65 -0.12 -2.82
N ASN A 58 -8.20 0.15 -4.04
CA ASN A 58 -8.90 -0.29 -5.25
C ASN A 58 -9.08 -1.81 -5.29
N ARG A 59 -8.04 -2.56 -4.91
CA ARG A 59 -8.12 -4.03 -4.84
C ARG A 59 -9.08 -4.49 -3.74
N ALA A 60 -9.02 -3.87 -2.56
CA ALA A 60 -9.91 -4.16 -1.45
C ALA A 60 -11.38 -3.91 -1.82
N GLN A 61 -11.67 -2.82 -2.54
CA GLN A 61 -13.02 -2.50 -3.02
C GLN A 61 -13.54 -3.52 -4.04
N GLN A 62 -12.67 -4.02 -4.93
CA GLN A 62 -13.03 -5.12 -5.83
C GLN A 62 -13.40 -6.39 -5.05
N LEU A 63 -12.64 -6.73 -4.01
CA LEU A 63 -12.90 -7.90 -3.16
C LEU A 63 -14.14 -7.74 -2.27
N ALA A 64 -14.43 -6.52 -1.82
CA ALA A 64 -15.63 -6.19 -1.06
C ALA A 64 -16.92 -6.15 -1.91
N GLY A 65 -16.81 -6.42 -3.22
CA GLY A 65 -17.94 -6.52 -4.14
C GLY A 65 -18.55 -5.17 -4.52
N GLN A 66 -17.74 -4.12 -4.68
CA GLN A 66 -18.19 -2.77 -5.07
C GLN A 66 -19.28 -2.16 -4.17
N ARG A 67 -19.42 -2.62 -2.92
CA ARG A 67 -20.24 -1.90 -1.95
C ARG A 67 -19.61 -0.52 -1.75
N HIS A 68 -20.37 0.53 -2.04
CA HIS A 68 -20.01 1.91 -1.73
C HIS A 68 -19.78 2.03 -0.22
N SER A 69 -18.54 1.86 0.21
CA SER A 69 -18.09 2.13 1.56
C SER A 69 -17.84 3.63 1.66
N TYR A 70 -18.48 4.30 2.63
CA TYR A 70 -18.21 5.70 2.93
C TYR A 70 -16.87 5.92 3.66
N GLY A 71 -16.08 4.85 3.87
CA GLY A 71 -14.75 4.88 4.47
C GLY A 71 -13.74 4.01 3.74
N SER A 72 -12.45 4.28 3.95
CA SER A 72 -11.34 3.53 3.39
C SER A 72 -11.29 2.11 3.97
N LEU A 73 -11.14 1.11 3.10
CA LEU A 73 -10.97 -0.29 3.51
C LEU A 73 -9.54 -0.58 3.95
N ILE A 74 -8.58 0.18 3.41
CA ILE A 74 -7.17 0.15 3.76
C ILE A 74 -6.86 1.33 4.65
N SER A 75 -6.30 1.03 5.82
CA SER A 75 -5.85 2.03 6.78
C SER A 75 -4.46 2.53 6.39
N ARG A 76 -4.33 3.85 6.23
CA ARG A 76 -3.06 4.51 5.96
C ARG A 76 -2.18 4.57 7.21
N ARG A 77 -0.87 4.68 7.02
CA ARG A 77 0.06 4.90 8.12
C ARG A 77 0.18 6.39 8.37
N SER A 78 -0.30 6.87 9.52
CA SER A 78 -0.06 8.26 9.94
C SER A 78 1.37 8.38 10.46
N TYR A 79 2.19 9.17 9.77
CA TYR A 79 3.54 9.55 10.21
C TYR A 79 3.55 10.90 10.93
#